data_AF-A0AAQ3S335-F1
#
_entry.id   AF-A0AAQ3S335-F1
#
_cell.length_a   1.000
_cell.length_b   1.000
_cell.length_c   1.000
_cell.angle_alpha   90.00
_cell.angle_beta   90.00
_cell.angle_gamma   90.00
#
_symmetry.space_group_name_H-M   'P 1'
#
loop_
_entity.id
_entity.type
_entity.pdbx_description
1 polymer ?
#
loop_
_entity_poly.entity_id
_entity_poly.type
_entity_poly.pdbx_seq_one_letter_code
_entity_poly.pdbx_strand_id
1 'polypeptide(L)'
;MTFNKNLGKAMRDIRLETDALTKKLQTQNLQIDDMHKAIYDKHSRRFEKAMRQVSFLLNISTEGVGFDVMKDVYQGELIPLKDILDEEFEVEVLIEEVVENTIAEGEIVEKEASEEA
;
A
#
# COMPACT_ATOMS: atom_id res chain seq x y z
N MET A 1 -58.29 -0.99 25.14
CA MET A 1 -57.04 -0.30 25.52
C MET A 1 -55.74 -0.98 24.98
N THR A 2 -55.82 -2.01 24.15
CA THR A 2 -54.65 -2.76 23.62
C THR A 2 -53.96 -2.07 22.44
N PHE A 3 -54.75 -1.47 21.54
CA PHE A 3 -54.27 -0.80 20.33
C PHE A 3 -53.22 0.31 20.61
N ASN A 4 -53.50 1.18 21.58
CA ASN A 4 -52.63 2.32 21.90
C ASN A 4 -51.28 1.87 22.52
N LYS A 5 -51.29 0.78 23.31
CA LYS A 5 -50.07 0.16 23.84
C LYS A 5 -49.20 -0.44 22.74
N ASN A 6 -49.82 -1.10 21.76
CA ASN A 6 -49.11 -1.71 20.62
C ASN A 6 -48.50 -0.63 19.71
N LEU A 7 -49.21 0.46 19.46
CA LEU A 7 -48.69 1.60 18.70
C LEU A 7 -47.47 2.23 19.37
N GLY A 8 -47.55 2.48 20.69
CA GLY A 8 -46.40 3.02 21.44
C GLY A 8 -45.19 2.07 21.49
N LYS A 9 -45.41 0.75 21.43
CA LYS A 9 -44.33 -0.22 21.29
C LYS A 9 -43.69 -0.14 19.90
N ALA A 10 -44.49 -0.23 18.83
CA ALA A 10 -44.00 -0.15 17.45
C ALA A 10 -43.21 1.12 17.18
N MET A 11 -43.66 2.27 17.71
CA MET A 11 -42.97 3.54 17.53
C MET A 11 -41.62 3.60 18.25
N ARG A 12 -41.49 2.92 19.39
CA ARG A 12 -40.19 2.77 20.09
C ARG A 12 -39.27 1.82 19.35
N ASP A 13 -39.79 0.70 18.87
CA ASP A 13 -39.02 -0.31 18.13
C ASP A 13 -38.45 0.33 16.85
N ILE A 14 -39.27 1.06 16.08
CA ILE A 14 -38.84 1.82 14.90
C ILE A 14 -37.73 2.81 15.26
N ARG A 15 -37.88 3.56 16.37
CA ARG A 15 -36.85 4.53 16.78
C ARG A 15 -35.53 3.86 17.14
N LEU A 16 -35.57 2.73 17.82
CA LEU A 16 -34.37 1.96 18.15
C LEU A 16 -33.68 1.43 16.90
N GLU A 17 -34.46 0.94 15.93
CA GLU A 17 -33.94 0.48 14.64
C GLU A 17 -33.33 1.64 13.84
N THR A 18 -33.97 2.81 13.80
CA THR A 18 -33.41 3.98 13.12
C THR A 18 -32.11 4.43 13.76
N ASP A 19 -32.07 4.53 15.10
CA ASP A 19 -30.87 4.96 15.83
C ASP A 19 -29.71 3.97 15.63
N ALA A 20 -30.02 2.66 15.67
CA ALA A 20 -29.04 1.61 15.40
C ALA A 20 -28.50 1.67 13.96
N LEU A 21 -29.37 1.90 12.98
CA LEU A 21 -28.98 2.03 11.58
C LEU A 21 -28.11 3.28 11.34
N THR A 22 -28.48 4.42 11.91
CA THR A 22 -27.69 5.66 11.84
C THR A 22 -26.30 5.45 12.43
N LYS A 23 -26.19 4.80 13.59
CA LYS A 23 -24.90 4.51 14.22
C LYS A 23 -24.03 3.58 13.37
N LYS A 24 -24.64 2.58 12.74
CA LYS A 24 -23.94 1.68 11.82
C LYS A 24 -23.41 2.44 10.60
N LEU A 25 -24.24 3.27 9.97
CA LEU A 25 -23.83 4.09 8.83
C LEU A 25 -22.68 5.04 9.17
N GLN A 26 -22.76 5.71 10.33
CA GLN A 26 -21.68 6.59 10.78
C GLN A 26 -20.37 5.83 10.96
N THR A 27 -20.42 4.63 11.54
CA THR A 27 -19.23 3.79 11.75
C THR A 27 -18.64 3.34 10.41
N GLN A 28 -19.48 2.91 9.47
CA GLN A 28 -19.04 2.50 8.13
C GLN A 28 -18.41 3.65 7.35
N ASN A 29 -19.00 4.86 7.42
CA ASN A 29 -18.42 6.04 6.78
C ASN A 29 -17.02 6.35 7.33
N LEU A 30 -16.85 6.31 8.66
CA LEU A 30 -15.53 6.52 9.27
C LEU A 30 -14.52 5.46 8.80
N GLN A 31 -14.93 4.20 8.70
CA GLN A 31 -14.06 3.14 8.18
C GLN A 31 -13.67 3.37 6.72
N ILE A 32 -14.60 3.81 5.87
CA ILE A 32 -14.32 4.14 4.47
C ILE A 32 -13.31 5.30 4.39
N ASP A 33 -13.50 6.34 5.20
CA ASP A 33 -12.59 7.49 5.22
C ASP A 33 -11.17 7.10 5.67
N ASP A 34 -11.06 6.28 6.71
CA ASP A 34 -9.77 5.76 7.19
C ASP A 34 -9.10 4.88 6.14
N MET A 35 -9.86 4.03 5.45
CA MET A 35 -9.34 3.20 4.36
C MET A 35 -8.87 4.05 3.19
N HIS A 36 -9.65 5.05 2.76
CA HIS A 36 -9.25 5.98 1.71
C HIS A 36 -7.96 6.71 2.06
N LYS A 37 -7.85 7.21 3.29
CA LYS A 37 -6.63 7.87 3.76
C LYS A 37 -5.44 6.91 3.76
N ALA A 38 -5.61 5.69 4.25
CA ALA A 38 -4.56 4.69 4.26
C ALA A 38 -4.12 4.31 2.83
N ILE A 39 -5.06 4.16 1.89
CA ILE A 39 -4.75 3.87 0.48
C ILE A 39 -3.97 5.04 -0.13
N TYR A 40 -4.46 6.28 0.05
CA TYR A 40 -3.78 7.47 -0.47
C TYR A 40 -2.36 7.63 0.10
N ASP A 41 -2.20 7.50 1.42
CA ASP A 41 -0.90 7.65 2.07
C ASP A 41 0.05 6.49 1.70
N LYS A 42 -0.45 5.26 1.55
CA LYS A 42 0.39 4.10 1.21
C LYS A 42 0.74 4.05 -0.27
N HIS A 43 -0.15 4.43 -1.17
CA HIS A 43 0.08 4.33 -2.60
C HIS A 43 0.63 5.63 -3.16
N SER A 44 -0.13 6.73 -3.09
CA SER A 44 0.26 8.00 -3.70
C SER A 44 1.52 8.58 -3.06
N ARG A 45 1.55 8.76 -1.73
CA ARG A 45 2.72 9.39 -1.09
C ARG A 45 3.99 8.54 -1.20
N ARG A 46 3.87 7.21 -1.12
CA ARG A 46 5.04 6.32 -1.26
C ARG A 46 5.52 6.24 -2.69
N PHE A 47 4.61 6.23 -3.65
CA PHE A 47 4.95 6.31 -5.07
C PHE A 47 5.68 7.61 -5.39
N GLU A 48 5.15 8.76 -4.97
CA GLU A 48 5.83 10.05 -5.12
C GLU A 48 7.21 10.06 -4.44
N LYS A 49 7.33 9.43 -3.27
CA LYS A 49 8.62 9.28 -2.59
C LYS A 49 9.59 8.46 -3.43
N ALA A 50 9.14 7.32 -3.96
CA ALA A 50 9.96 6.47 -4.83
C ALA A 50 10.42 7.24 -6.07
N MET A 51 9.52 8.00 -6.70
CA MET A 51 9.87 8.84 -7.86
C MET A 51 10.97 9.85 -7.52
N ARG A 52 10.83 10.59 -6.41
CA ARG A 52 11.91 11.51 -5.97
C ARG A 52 13.24 10.81 -5.71
N GLN A 53 13.20 9.60 -5.16
CA GLN A 53 14.41 8.80 -4.92
C GLN A 53 15.06 8.34 -6.24
N VAL A 54 14.25 7.90 -7.20
CA VAL A 54 14.70 7.51 -8.54
C VAL A 54 15.35 8.69 -9.27
N SER A 55 14.72 9.87 -9.26
CA SER A 55 15.31 11.06 -9.87
C SER A 55 16.65 11.41 -9.23
N PHE A 56 16.75 11.32 -7.90
CA PHE A 56 17.97 11.64 -7.17
C PHE A 56 19.11 10.64 -7.43
N LEU A 57 18.81 9.33 -7.41
CA LEU A 57 19.82 8.28 -7.53
C LEU A 57 20.31 8.08 -8.96
N LEU A 58 19.42 8.20 -9.95
CA LEU A 58 19.75 7.93 -11.36
C LEU A 58 19.96 9.22 -12.17
N ASN A 59 19.75 10.39 -11.55
CA ASN A 59 19.79 11.70 -12.22
C ASN A 59 18.90 11.78 -13.47
N ILE A 60 17.78 11.05 -13.47
CA ILE A 60 16.78 11.05 -14.54
C ILE A 60 15.60 11.94 -14.18
N SER A 61 15.04 12.65 -15.17
CA SER A 61 13.79 13.39 -14.96
C SER A 61 12.62 12.43 -14.89
N THR A 62 11.91 12.45 -13.76
CA THR A 62 10.65 11.71 -13.55
C THR A 62 9.43 12.52 -13.94
N GLU A 63 9.60 13.78 -14.35
CA GLU A 63 8.53 14.66 -14.86
C GLU A 63 8.32 14.49 -16.38
N GLY A 64 9.11 13.63 -17.03
CA GLY A 64 9.19 13.51 -18.48
C GLY A 64 8.01 12.77 -19.12
N VAL A 65 7.76 13.11 -20.39
CA VAL A 65 6.75 12.54 -21.33
C VAL A 65 6.84 11.01 -21.48
N GLY A 66 7.95 10.39 -21.08
CA GLY A 66 8.19 8.95 -21.17
C GLY A 66 7.60 8.13 -20.02
N PHE A 67 7.17 8.76 -18.93
CA PHE A 67 6.54 8.07 -17.80
C PHE A 67 5.02 8.22 -17.88
N ASP A 68 4.35 7.16 -18.33
CA ASP A 68 2.89 7.11 -18.48
C ASP A 68 2.33 6.06 -17.52
N VAL A 69 1.59 6.51 -16.50
CA VAL A 69 0.96 5.64 -15.49
C VAL A 69 -0.11 4.72 -16.07
N MET A 70 -0.59 4.99 -17.29
CA MET A 70 -1.55 4.13 -17.99
C MET A 70 -0.85 3.05 -18.83
N LYS A 71 0.48 2.98 -18.78
CA LYS A 71 1.30 1.96 -19.45
C LYS A 71 2.16 1.22 -18.44
N ASP A 72 2.52 -0.01 -18.78
CA ASP A 72 3.47 -0.82 -18.03
C ASP A 72 4.46 -1.48 -18.99
N VAL A 73 5.60 -1.93 -18.44
CA VAL A 73 6.61 -2.67 -19.18
C VAL A 73 6.21 -4.13 -19.21
N TYR A 74 5.63 -4.57 -20.32
CA TYR A 74 5.28 -5.97 -20.56
C TYR A 74 6.16 -6.54 -21.67
N GLN A 75 6.81 -7.68 -21.40
CA GLN A 75 7.73 -8.32 -22.35
C GLN A 75 8.85 -7.39 -22.87
N GLY A 76 9.26 -6.40 -22.05
CA GLY A 76 10.31 -5.44 -22.38
C GLY A 76 9.84 -4.20 -23.15
N GLU A 77 8.55 -4.09 -23.46
CA GLU A 77 7.98 -2.94 -24.16
C GLU A 77 6.98 -2.17 -23.29
N LEU A 78 6.95 -0.84 -23.43
CA LEU A 78 6.01 0.01 -22.69
C LEU A 78 4.64 0.05 -23.41
N ILE A 79 3.68 -0.69 -22.90
CA ILE A 79 2.35 -0.86 -23.53
C ILE A 79 1.20 -0.44 -22.59
N PRO A 80 0.05 0.01 -23.12
CA PRO A 80 -1.10 0.39 -22.29
C PRO A 80 -1.62 -0.76 -21.43
N LEU A 81 -1.95 -0.47 -20.16
CA LEU A 81 -2.47 -1.45 -19.20
C LEU A 81 -3.69 -2.22 -19.73
N LYS A 82 -4.58 -1.55 -20.46
CA LYS A 82 -5.77 -2.16 -21.07
C LYS A 82 -5.47 -3.24 -22.12
N ASP A 83 -4.26 -3.24 -22.67
CA ASP A 83 -3.81 -4.15 -23.73
C ASP A 83 -2.98 -5.31 -23.14
N ILE A 84 -2.63 -5.23 -21.85
CA ILE A 84 -2.06 -6.33 -21.07
C ILE A 84 -3.25 -7.19 -20.62
N LEU A 85 -3.31 -8.44 -21.09
CA LEU A 85 -4.27 -9.40 -20.57
C LEU A 85 -3.90 -9.68 -19.11
N ASP A 86 -4.89 -9.79 -18.23
CA ASP A 86 -4.72 -10.22 -16.84
C ASP A 86 -4.26 -11.69 -16.80
N GLU A 87 -3.11 -12.01 -17.39
CA GLU A 87 -2.39 -13.25 -17.12
C GLU A 87 -1.89 -13.12 -15.69
N GLU A 88 -2.54 -13.90 -14.82
CA GLU A 88 -2.19 -14.16 -13.43
C GLU A 88 -0.66 -14.23 -13.32
N PHE A 89 -0.05 -13.20 -12.71
CA PHE A 89 1.38 -13.15 -12.46
C PHE A 89 1.75 -14.34 -11.55
N GLU A 90 2.07 -15.49 -12.13
CA GLU A 90 2.79 -16.55 -11.46
C GLU A 90 4.21 -16.01 -11.23
N VAL A 91 4.38 -15.31 -10.11
CA VAL A 91 5.72 -14.93 -9.63
C VAL A 91 6.38 -16.23 -9.17
N GLU A 92 7.14 -16.88 -10.06
CA GLU A 92 8.15 -17.84 -9.65
C GLU A 92 9.17 -17.10 -8.79
N VAL A 93 9.02 -17.20 -7.47
CA VAL A 93 10.02 -16.79 -6.51
C VAL A 93 11.21 -17.73 -6.68
N LEU A 94 12.12 -17.40 -7.59
CA LEU A 94 13.45 -17.98 -7.62
C LEU A 94 14.18 -17.49 -6.37
N ILE A 95 14.10 -18.28 -5.30
CA ILE A 95 14.98 -18.13 -4.14
C ILE A 95 16.37 -18.47 -4.65
N GLU A 96 17.18 -17.46 -4.99
CA GLU A 96 18.62 -17.66 -5.07
C GLU A 96 19.10 -18.11 -3.69
N GLU A 97 19.56 -19.36 -3.65
CA GLU A 97 20.14 -20.01 -2.48
C GLU A 97 21.27 -19.12 -1.96
N VAL A 98 21.02 -18.46 -0.81
CA VAL A 98 22.04 -17.72 -0.09
C VAL A 98 23.09 -18.74 0.36
N VAL A 99 24.22 -18.76 -0.34
CA VAL A 99 25.40 -19.51 0.09
C VAL A 99 25.81 -18.97 1.45
N GLU A 100 25.57 -19.80 2.47
CA GLU A 100 25.90 -19.57 3.86
C GLU A 100 27.43 -19.56 4.02
N ASN A 101 28.05 -18.38 3.87
CA ASN A 101 29.43 -18.19 4.26
C ASN A 101 29.51 -18.26 5.79
N THR A 102 29.86 -19.45 6.28
CA THR A 102 30.19 -19.70 7.67
C THR A 102 31.34 -18.82 8.10
N ILE A 103 31.08 -17.95 9.07
CA ILE A 103 32.06 -17.16 9.78
C ILE A 103 32.86 -18.14 10.66
N ALA A 104 34.13 -18.36 10.32
CA ALA A 104 35.09 -18.95 11.24
C ALA A 104 35.86 -17.81 11.92
N GLU A 105 35.65 -17.66 13.23
CA GLU A 105 36.42 -16.80 14.11
C GLU A 105 37.91 -17.19 14.06
N GLY A 106 38.78 -16.17 13.99
CA GLY A 106 40.23 -16.30 13.96
C GLY A 106 40.91 -14.94 14.12
N GLU A 107 40.89 -14.46 15.36
CA GLU A 107 41.76 -13.45 15.99
C GLU A 107 43.05 -13.08 15.23
N ILE A 108 43.22 -11.78 14.89
CA ILE A 108 44.49 -11.03 15.11
C ILE A 108 44.31 -9.50 14.96
N VAL A 109 44.37 -8.84 16.13
CA VAL A 109 45.14 -7.62 16.48
C VAL A 109 44.84 -6.30 15.75
N GLU A 110 44.31 -5.36 16.54
CA GLU A 110 44.34 -3.91 16.34
C GLU A 110 45.76 -3.40 16.01
N LYS A 111 45.87 -2.57 14.97
CA LYS A 111 46.71 -1.37 15.04
C LYS A 111 46.00 -0.19 14.40
N GLU A 112 45.83 0.83 15.22
CA GLU A 112 45.34 2.16 14.87
C GLU A 112 46.23 2.87 13.85
N ALA A 113 45.63 3.92 13.31
CA ALA A 113 46.08 4.88 12.32
C ALA A 113 47.53 5.38 12.44
N SER A 114 48.12 5.70 11.29
CA SER A 114 48.82 6.98 11.14
C SER A 114 48.82 7.47 9.69
N GLU A 115 48.55 8.75 9.63
CA GLU A 115 48.49 9.73 8.55
C GLU A 115 49.85 10.00 7.86
N GLU A 116 49.78 10.58 6.66
CA GLU A 116 50.79 11.36 5.91
C GLU A 116 52.21 10.79 5.63
N ALA A 117 52.55 10.68 4.33
CA ALA A 117 53.53 11.54 3.64
C ALA A 117 53.62 11.21 2.14
#